data_AF-A0A0J9ELX4-F1
#
_entry.id   AF-A0A0J9ELX4-F1
#
_cell.length_a   1.000
_cell.length_b   1.000
_cell.length_c   1.000
_cell.angle_alpha   90.00
_cell.angle_beta   90.00
_cell.angle_gamma   90.00
#
_symmetry.space_group_name_H-M   'P 1'
#
loop_
_entity.id
_entity.type
_entity.pdbx_description
1 polymer ?
#
loop_
_entity_poly.entity_id
_entity_poly.type
_entity_poly.pdbx_seq_one_letter_code
_entity_poly.pdbx_strand_id
1 'polypeptide(L)' 'MQEYAKNKKISDFINLDKSDIFSELEESLKSECSDEVTMKVKIVYDIKITAWKIKYMKYKKLNEDMIKI' A
#
# COMPACT_ATOMS: atom_id res chain seq x y z
N MET A 1 -9.61 26.82 -11.26
CA MET A 1 -8.51 26.03 -11.87
C MET A 1 -9.06 24.76 -12.53
N GLN A 2 -10.00 24.90 -13.49
CA GLN A 2 -10.66 23.78 -14.20
C GLN A 2 -10.43 23.83 -15.73
N GLU A 3 -9.79 24.88 -16.24
CA GLU A 3 -9.57 25.06 -17.70
C GLU A 3 -8.47 24.16 -18.27
N TYR A 4 -7.55 23.65 -17.45
CA TYR A 4 -6.42 22.84 -17.93
C TYR A 4 -6.79 21.43 -18.41
N ALA A 5 -7.95 20.89 -18.00
CA ALA A 5 -8.32 19.49 -18.29
C ALA A 5 -9.29 19.33 -19.48
N LYS A 6 -10.10 20.35 -19.81
CA LYS A 6 -11.18 20.20 -20.82
C LYS A 6 -10.71 20.24 -22.27
N ASN A 7 -9.53 20.77 -22.55
CA ASN A 7 -9.02 20.97 -23.91
C ASN A 7 -7.91 20.00 -24.33
N LYS A 8 -7.52 19.04 -23.47
CA LYS A 8 -6.51 18.05 -23.83
C LYS A 8 -7.16 16.84 -24.47
N LYS A 9 -6.66 16.48 -25.66
CA LYS A 9 -7.09 15.28 -26.36
C LYS A 9 -6.37 14.07 -25.77
N ILE A 10 -7.01 12.89 -25.88
CA ILE A 10 -6.40 11.63 -25.41
C ILE A 10 -5.08 11.36 -26.15
N SER A 11 -4.97 11.80 -27.41
CA SER A 11 -3.73 11.75 -28.21
C SER A 11 -2.59 12.57 -27.63
N ASP A 12 -2.87 13.57 -26.78
CA ASP A 12 -1.83 14.38 -26.15
C ASP A 12 -1.11 13.62 -25.03
N PHE A 13 -1.70 12.50 -24.58
CA PHE A 13 -1.18 11.66 -23.51
C PHE A 13 -0.76 10.27 -23.98
N ILE A 14 -1.23 9.84 -25.14
CA ILE A 14 -1.13 8.46 -25.61
C ILE A 14 -0.81 8.44 -27.11
N ASN A 15 0.31 7.80 -27.48
CA ASN A 15 0.69 7.61 -28.87
C ASN A 15 -0.03 6.40 -29.47
N LEU A 16 -1.10 6.66 -30.24
CA LEU A 16 -1.91 5.62 -30.90
C LEU A 16 -1.21 4.96 -32.10
N ASP A 17 -0.12 5.54 -32.61
CA ASP A 17 0.66 4.98 -33.72
C ASP A 17 1.63 3.89 -33.24
N LYS A 18 1.85 3.80 -31.92
CA LYS A 18 2.65 2.74 -31.30
C LYS A 18 1.77 1.53 -31.01
N SER A 19 2.26 0.33 -31.36
CA SER A 19 1.54 -0.92 -31.05
C SER A 19 1.42 -1.18 -29.55
N ASP A 20 2.41 -0.74 -28.76
CA ASP A 20 2.35 -0.78 -27.32
C ASP A 20 2.14 0.64 -26.78
N ILE A 21 0.86 0.91 -26.52
CA ILE A 21 0.31 2.22 -26.22
C ILE A 21 0.63 2.63 -24.77
N PHE A 22 0.93 1.65 -23.91
CA PHE A 22 1.10 1.86 -22.47
C PHE A 22 2.54 1.78 -21.98
N SER A 23 3.52 1.45 -22.83
CA SER A 23 4.93 1.29 -22.40
C SER A 23 5.48 2.55 -21.72
N GLU A 24 5.08 3.74 -22.17
CA GLU A 24 5.52 5.02 -21.59
C GLU A 24 4.86 5.30 -20.22
N LEU A 25 3.69 4.70 -19.94
CA LEU A 25 3.02 4.79 -18.64
C LEU A 25 3.47 3.70 -17.67
N GLU A 26 3.92 2.56 -18.19
CA GLU A 26 4.36 1.41 -17.40
C GLU A 26 5.65 1.70 -16.63
N GLU A 27 6.53 2.54 -17.17
CA GLU A 27 7.75 2.99 -16.47
C GLU A 27 7.44 3.81 -15.20
N SER A 28 6.29 4.51 -15.17
CA SER A 28 5.78 5.26 -14.01
C SER A 28 5.14 4.37 -12.94
N LEU A 29 4.83 3.10 -13.24
CA LEU A 29 4.23 2.16 -12.29
C LEU A 29 5.26 1.48 -11.37
N LYS A 30 6.56 1.70 -11.59
CA LYS A 30 7.57 1.38 -10.58
C LYS A 30 7.31 2.20 -9.34
N SER A 31 7.11 1.54 -8.21
CA SER A 31 6.90 2.21 -6.94
C SER A 31 8.07 3.15 -6.66
N GLU A 32 7.78 4.44 -6.47
CA GLU A 32 8.77 5.46 -6.10
C GLU A 32 9.36 5.22 -4.69
N CYS A 33 8.78 4.28 -3.95
CA CYS A 33 9.20 3.90 -2.61
C CYS A 33 10.43 3.00 -2.67
N SER A 34 11.54 3.49 -2.11
CA SER A 34 12.75 2.69 -1.91
C SER A 34 12.46 1.41 -1.13
N ASP A 35 13.12 0.32 -1.49
CA ASP A 35 13.08 -0.96 -0.77
C ASP A 35 13.36 -0.80 0.72
N GLU A 36 14.21 0.16 1.09
CA GLU A 36 14.52 0.47 2.49
C GLU A 36 13.31 1.04 3.25
N VAL A 37 12.53 1.92 2.61
CA VAL A 37 11.30 2.49 3.19
C VAL A 37 10.25 1.39 3.35
N THR A 38 10.10 0.52 2.35
CA THR A 38 9.20 -0.63 2.39
C THR A 38 9.58 -1.61 3.51
N MET A 39 10.87 -1.90 3.71
CA MET A 39 11.36 -2.73 4.82
C MET A 39 11.06 -2.10 6.18
N LYS A 40 11.32 -0.79 6.35
CA LYS A 40 11.06 -0.09 7.62
C LYS A 40 9.58 -0.13 7.98
N VAL A 41 8.69 0.12 7.01
CA VAL A 41 7.24 0.05 7.22
C VAL A 41 6.82 -1.37 7.63
N LYS A 42 7.37 -2.40 6.97
CA LYS A 42 7.10 -3.81 7.32
C LYS A 42 7.52 -4.14 8.74
N ILE A 43 8.72 -3.73 9.16
CA ILE A 43 9.23 -3.95 10.52
C ILE A 43 8.32 -3.27 11.56
N VAL A 44 7.91 -2.02 11.32
CA VAL A 44 7.02 -1.29 12.24
C VAL A 44 5.65 -1.98 12.36
N TYR A 45 5.12 -2.46 11.24
CA TYR A 45 3.85 -3.21 11.23
C TYR A 45 3.98 -4.53 12.01
N ASP A 46 5.04 -5.30 11.77
CA ASP A 46 5.27 -6.59 12.43
C ASP A 46 5.45 -6.44 13.95
N ILE A 47 6.12 -5.37 14.40
CA ILE A 47 6.23 -5.03 15.83
C ILE A 47 4.85 -4.74 16.43
N LYS A 48 4.02 -3.92 15.76
CA LYS A 48 2.67 -3.59 16.24
C LYS A 48 1.78 -4.83 16.34
N ILE A 49 1.81 -5.70 15.33
CA ILE A 49 1.05 -6.95 15.33
C ILE A 49 1.51 -7.88 16.46
N THR A 50 2.82 -7.98 16.69
CA THR A 50 3.38 -8.81 17.76
C THR A 50 2.96 -8.32 19.13
N ALA A 51 3.04 -7.01 19.38
CA ALA A 51 2.56 -6.40 20.63
C ALA A 51 1.07 -6.68 20.87
N TRP A 52 0.25 -6.56 19.81
CA TRP A 52 -1.18 -6.85 19.89
C TRP A 52 -1.46 -8.32 20.19
N LYS A 53 -0.75 -9.27 19.56
CA LYS A 53 -0.86 -10.71 19.84
C LYS A 53 -0.51 -11.04 21.30
N ILE A 54 0.58 -10.48 21.83
CA ILE A 54 0.96 -10.68 23.25
C ILE A 54 -0.14 -10.18 24.18
N LYS A 55 -0.67 -8.98 23.91
CA LYS A 55 -1.78 -8.40 24.69
C LYS A 55 -3.01 -9.32 24.64
N TYR A 56 -3.39 -9.80 23.46
CA TYR A 56 -4.52 -10.71 23.28
C TYR A 56 -4.33 -12.02 24.06
N MET A 57 -3.15 -12.65 23.98
CA MET A 57 -2.88 -13.89 24.71
C MET A 57 -2.99 -13.72 26.23
N LYS A 58 -2.57 -12.57 26.77
CA LYS A 58 -2.77 -12.24 28.19
C LYS A 58 -4.25 -12.16 28.56
N TYR A 59 -5.07 -11.48 27.76
CA TYR A 59 -6.52 -11.41 27.99
C TYR A 59 -7.19 -12.78 27.89
N LYS A 60 -6.82 -13.59 26.88
CA LYS A 60 -7.36 -14.93 26.71
C LYS A 60 -7.09 -15.78 27.96
N LYS A 61 -5.87 -15.74 28.48
CA LYS A 61 -5.49 -16.48 29.70
C LYS A 61 -6.28 -16.02 30.92
N LEU A 62 -6.40 -14.70 31.14
CA LEU A 62 -7.21 -14.15 32.23
C LEU A 62 -8.67 -14.60 32.15
N ASN A 63 -9.25 -14.61 30.95
CA ASN A 63 -10.63 -15.02 30.74
C ASN A 63 -10.83 -16.52 30.98
N GLU A 64 -9.88 -17.37 30.54
CA GLU A 64 -9.89 -18.80 30.85
C GLU A 64 -9.81 -19.05 32.37
N ASP A 65 -9.00 -18.28 33.10
CA ASP A 65 -8.87 -18.40 34.56
C ASP A 65 -10.15 -17.93 35.28
N MET A 66 -10.84 -16.90 34.78
CA MET A 66 -12.13 -16.45 35.34
C MET A 66 -13.28 -17.44 35.08
N ILE A 67 -13.33 -18.07 33.91
CA ILE A 67 -14.40 -19.01 33.54
C ILE A 67 -14.30 -20.34 34.32
N LYS A 68 -13.13 -20.68 34.87
CA LYS A 68 -12.90 -21.90 35.64
C LYS A 68 -13.33 -21.81 37.12
N ILE A 69 -13.78 -20.64 37.60
CA ILE A 69 -14.31 -20.41 38.95
C ILE A 69 -15.82 -20.67 38.94
#